data_AF-A0A7X8D5J4-F1
#
_entry.id   AF-A0A7X8D5J4-F1
#
_cell.length_a   1.000
_cell.length_b   1.000
_cell.length_c   1.000
_cell.angle_alpha   90.00
_cell.angle_beta   90.00
_cell.angle_gamma   90.00
#
_symmetry.space_group_name_H-M   'P 1'
#
loop_
_entity.id
_entity.type
_entity.pdbx_description
1 polymer ?
#
loop_
_entity_poly.entity_id
_entity_poly.type
_entity_poly.pdbx_seq_one_letter_code
_entity_poly.pdbx_strand_id
1 'polypeptide(L)'
;MNSPVSSPELELTSQSLGPFIAELRQAQGLSYHDVSIRIKYSALQLEALEKEDWQALPSGMPLRWMVKSYARLLGADESLLLGMLEEQTGVTATHNIRQKKKQWDGADMLLYTEPTQRAWGWWLIIALLLLIALFYALDQGWIPENWLVFDWLKEFQS
;
A
#
# COMPACT_ATOMS: atom_id res chain seq x y z
N MET A 1 36.10 14.95 41.17
CA MET A 1 36.08 14.00 40.05
C MET A 1 34.65 13.57 39.81
N ASN A 2 34.26 13.59 38.54
CA ASN A 2 32.91 13.35 38.04
C ASN A 2 32.51 11.89 38.21
N SER A 3 31.25 11.67 38.56
CA SER A 3 30.38 10.61 38.00
C SER A 3 28.97 10.78 38.59
N PRO A 4 28.02 11.44 37.90
CA PRO A 4 26.63 11.02 38.04
C PRO A 4 26.48 9.68 37.32
N VAL A 5 25.98 8.71 38.06
CA VAL A 5 25.63 7.36 37.58
C VAL A 5 24.58 7.52 36.50
N SER A 6 24.97 7.35 35.24
CA SER A 6 24.04 7.23 34.10
C SER A 6 23.18 5.99 34.31
N SER A 7 22.02 6.18 34.92
CA SER A 7 20.97 5.17 35.02
C SER A 7 20.26 5.13 33.66
N PRO A 8 20.27 4.01 32.91
CA PRO A 8 19.58 3.89 31.62
C PRO A 8 18.05 3.74 31.76
N GLU A 9 17.48 3.99 32.95
CA GLU A 9 16.12 3.56 33.30
C GLU A 9 15.07 4.69 33.29
N LEU A 10 15.45 5.94 32.94
CA LEU A 10 14.57 7.12 33.04
C LEU A 10 14.06 7.73 31.72
N GLU A 11 14.38 7.18 30.54
CA GLU A 11 13.94 7.80 29.27
C GLU A 11 12.86 7.01 28.49
N LEU A 12 12.36 5.88 29.02
CA LEU A 12 11.35 5.10 28.29
C LEU A 12 9.92 5.67 28.37
N THR A 13 9.63 6.59 29.28
CA THR A 13 8.25 7.06 29.56
C THR A 13 7.86 8.36 28.87
N SER A 14 8.79 8.98 28.13
CA SER A 14 8.57 10.22 27.38
C SER A 14 9.31 10.19 26.03
N GLN A 15 9.51 8.99 25.47
CA GLN A 15 10.15 8.84 24.17
C GLN A 15 9.19 9.38 23.09
N SER A 16 9.67 10.39 22.37
CA SER A 16 8.95 10.96 21.24
C SER A 16 8.96 9.96 20.05
N LEU A 17 7.95 10.00 19.17
CA LEU A 17 7.75 9.02 18.09
C LEU A 17 9.01 8.81 17.24
N GLY A 18 9.66 9.90 16.85
CA GLY A 18 10.82 9.87 15.95
C GLY A 18 11.99 9.05 16.55
N PRO A 19 12.49 9.42 17.73
CA PRO A 19 13.49 8.65 18.48
C PRO A 19 13.09 7.20 18.74
N PHE A 20 11.81 6.93 19.04
CA PHE A 20 11.33 5.56 19.24
C PHE A 20 11.45 4.70 17.96
N ILE A 21 11.03 5.24 16.82
CA ILE A 21 11.18 4.57 15.52
C ILE A 21 12.67 4.39 15.17
N ALA A 22 13.50 5.39 15.47
CA ALA A 22 14.93 5.35 15.21
C ALA A 22 15.62 4.22 16.00
N GLU A 23 15.28 4.08 17.28
CA GLU A 23 15.80 3.03 18.15
C GLU A 23 15.43 1.64 17.63
N LEU A 24 14.15 1.45 17.27
CA LEU A 24 13.68 0.19 16.69
C LEU A 24 14.40 -0.17 15.38
N ARG A 25 14.63 0.82 14.51
CA ARG A 25 15.40 0.62 13.27
C ARG A 25 16.85 0.22 13.58
N GLN A 26 17.49 0.92 14.51
CA GLN A 26 18.87 0.66 14.91
C GLN A 26 19.02 -0.72 15.57
N ALA A 27 18.05 -1.14 16.40
CA ALA A 27 18.01 -2.46 17.01
C ALA A 27 17.96 -3.60 15.98
N GLN A 28 17.35 -3.35 14.82
CA GLN A 28 17.32 -4.30 13.69
C GLN A 28 18.53 -4.17 12.75
N GLY A 29 19.45 -3.23 13.02
CA GLY A 29 20.62 -2.98 12.17
C GLY A 29 20.27 -2.44 10.77
N LEU A 30 19.09 -1.84 10.59
CA LEU A 30 18.63 -1.34 9.29
C LEU A 30 19.14 0.07 9.04
N SER A 31 19.65 0.35 7.85
CA SER A 31 19.92 1.72 7.41
C SER A 31 18.66 2.40 6.86
N TYR A 32 18.66 3.74 6.79
CA TYR A 32 17.58 4.48 6.11
C TYR A 32 17.38 4.02 4.66
N HIS A 33 18.46 3.64 3.97
CA HIS A 33 18.41 3.13 2.61
C HIS A 33 17.69 1.77 2.55
N ASP A 34 18.01 0.84 3.47
CA ASP A 34 17.35 -0.47 3.53
C ASP A 34 15.86 -0.35 3.79
N VAL A 35 15.48 0.58 4.67
CA VAL A 35 14.08 0.90 4.95
C VAL A 35 13.43 1.53 3.71
N SER A 36 14.08 2.50 3.07
CA SER A 36 13.55 3.20 1.89
C SER A 36 13.16 2.26 0.74
N ILE A 37 13.95 1.20 0.51
CA ILE A 37 13.68 0.18 -0.51
C ILE A 37 12.40 -0.60 -0.19
N ARG A 38 12.08 -0.80 1.09
CA ARG A 38 10.97 -1.65 1.54
C ARG A 38 9.64 -0.91 1.67
N ILE A 39 9.64 0.34 2.17
CA ILE A 39 8.42 1.11 2.42
C ILE A 39 8.13 2.20 1.37
N LYS A 40 8.89 2.23 0.27
CA LYS A 40 8.72 3.14 -0.88
C LYS A 40 8.73 4.64 -0.51
N TYR A 41 9.40 4.99 0.58
CA TYR A 41 9.63 6.36 1.02
C TYR A 41 11.10 6.73 0.86
N SER A 42 11.39 8.00 0.56
CA SER A 42 12.78 8.42 0.41
C SER A 42 13.50 8.41 1.76
N ALA A 43 14.81 8.11 1.76
CA ALA A 43 15.61 8.15 2.98
C ALA A 43 15.53 9.51 3.71
N LEU A 44 15.39 10.61 2.95
CA LEU A 44 15.18 11.97 3.49
C LEU A 44 13.85 12.10 4.25
N GLN A 45 12.76 11.50 3.75
CA GLN A 45 11.47 11.52 4.45
C GLN A 45 11.50 10.66 5.72
N LEU A 46 12.22 9.54 5.68
CA LEU A 46 12.39 8.67 6.85
C LEU A 46 13.23 9.34 7.93
N GLU A 47 14.30 10.02 7.52
CA GLU A 47 15.13 10.83 8.42
C GLU A 47 14.33 12.00 9.00
N ALA A 48 13.54 12.70 8.19
CA ALA A 48 12.66 13.77 8.66
C ALA A 48 11.61 13.24 9.67
N LEU A 49 11.09 12.02 9.48
CA LEU A 49 10.19 11.38 10.44
C LEU A 49 10.88 11.06 11.76
N GLU A 50 12.08 10.46 11.72
CA GLU A 50 12.86 10.13 12.93
C GLU A 50 13.33 11.39 13.68
N LYS A 51 13.52 12.51 12.96
CA LYS A 51 13.86 13.82 13.52
C LYS A 51 12.65 14.67 13.91
N GLU A 52 11.44 14.18 13.67
CA GLU A 52 10.19 14.91 13.94
C GLU A 52 10.11 16.26 13.21
N ASP A 53 10.74 16.33 12.03
CA ASP A 53 10.67 17.49 11.14
C ASP A 53 9.36 17.48 10.35
N TRP A 54 8.27 17.83 11.03
CA TRP A 54 6.93 17.86 10.46
C TRP A 54 6.77 18.86 9.31
N GLN A 55 7.68 19.83 9.15
CA GLN A 55 7.62 20.80 8.05
C GLN A 55 8.13 20.21 6.73
N ALA A 56 9.12 19.31 6.82
CA ALA A 56 9.64 18.58 5.65
C ALA A 56 8.77 17.39 5.24
N LEU A 57 7.78 17.03 6.05
CA LEU A 57 6.93 15.86 5.84
C LEU A 57 5.58 16.22 5.19
N PRO A 58 5.00 15.30 4.39
CA PRO A 58 3.63 15.45 3.95
C PRO A 58 2.69 15.45 5.16
N SER A 59 1.67 16.30 5.18
CA SER A 59 0.72 16.42 6.29
C SER A 59 -0.58 15.63 6.06
N GLY A 60 -1.27 15.26 7.14
CA GLY A 60 -2.58 14.59 7.08
C GLY A 60 -2.51 13.08 6.88
N MET A 61 -3.37 12.53 6.00
CA MET A 61 -3.50 11.08 5.80
C MET A 61 -2.20 10.38 5.32
N PRO A 62 -1.40 10.96 4.39
CA PRO A 62 -0.14 10.35 3.96
C PRO A 62 0.88 10.15 5.09
N LEU A 63 0.92 11.05 6.08
CA LEU A 63 1.82 10.94 7.24
C LEU A 63 1.47 9.73 8.11
N ARG A 64 0.18 9.58 8.42
CA ARG A 64 -0.33 8.45 9.22
C ARG A 64 -0.04 7.12 8.54
N TRP A 65 -0.19 7.08 7.22
CA TRP A 65 0.14 5.89 6.45
C TRP A 65 1.64 5.60 6.43
N MET A 66 2.49 6.63 6.35
CA MET A 66 3.95 6.48 6.43
C MET A 66 4.35 5.82 7.74
N VAL A 67 3.84 6.33 8.87
CA VAL A 67 4.09 5.75 10.20
C VAL A 67 3.59 4.31 10.30
N LYS A 68 2.41 4.01 9.74
CA LYS A 68 1.86 2.65 9.70
C LYS A 68 2.73 1.68 8.91
N SER A 69 3.21 2.10 7.73
CA SER A 69 4.12 1.30 6.89
C SER A 69 5.44 1.04 7.60
N TYR A 70 5.98 2.05 8.28
CA TYR A 70 7.20 1.93 9.07
C TYR A 70 7.02 0.98 10.26
N ALA A 71 5.93 1.13 11.02
CA ALA A 71 5.59 0.25 12.15
C ALA A 71 5.54 -1.22 11.71
N ARG A 72 4.87 -1.49 10.59
CA ARG A 72 4.78 -2.84 10.00
C ARG A 72 6.13 -3.41 9.59
N LEU A 73 7.00 -2.59 9.01
CA LEU A 73 8.36 -3.02 8.66
C LEU A 73 9.15 -3.41 9.92
N LEU A 74 9.02 -2.62 10.98
CA LEU A 74 9.72 -2.83 12.24
C LEU A 74 9.06 -3.91 13.12
N GLY A 75 7.86 -4.38 12.79
CA GLY A 75 7.08 -5.28 13.63
C GLY A 75 6.58 -4.62 14.93
N ALA A 76 6.49 -3.29 14.96
CA ALA A 76 5.98 -2.53 16.10
C ALA A 76 4.46 -2.39 16.08
N ASP A 77 3.86 -2.08 17.23
CA ASP A 77 2.40 -1.87 17.32
C ASP A 77 1.99 -0.58 16.59
N GLU A 78 1.32 -0.76 15.44
CA GLU A 78 0.84 0.34 14.60
C GLU A 78 -0.03 1.33 15.38
N SER A 79 -0.85 0.87 16.33
CA SER A 79 -1.78 1.70 17.10
C SER A 79 -1.04 2.60 18.09
N LEU A 80 0.02 2.06 18.71
CA LEU A 80 0.86 2.79 19.66
C LEU A 80 1.61 3.93 18.95
N LEU A 81 2.25 3.65 17.82
CA LEU A 81 2.96 4.67 17.03
C LEU A 81 2.02 5.74 16.49
N LEU A 82 0.81 5.37 16.07
CA LEU A 82 -0.19 6.34 15.63
C LEU A 82 -0.69 7.23 16.78
N GLY A 83 -0.84 6.68 17.98
CA GLY A 83 -1.18 7.46 19.17
C GLY A 83 -0.11 8.51 19.48
N MET A 84 1.16 8.12 19.45
CA MET A 84 2.30 9.05 19.63
C MET A 84 2.33 10.13 18.54
N LEU A 85 2.06 9.76 17.27
CA LEU A 85 1.98 10.74 16.17
C LEU A 85 0.87 11.78 16.39
N GLU A 86 -0.30 11.34 16.87
CA GLU A 86 -1.45 12.20 17.11
C GLU A 86 -1.19 13.19 18.27
N GLU A 87 -0.52 12.73 19.33
CA GLU A 87 -0.09 13.59 20.45
C GLU A 87 0.89 14.68 20.00
N GLN A 88 1.80 14.35 19.08
CA GLN A 88 2.86 15.27 18.64
C GLN A 88 2.43 16.25 17.56
N THR A 89 1.62 15.80 16.62
CA THR A 89 1.17 16.63 15.51
C THR A 89 -0.06 17.46 15.87
N GLY A 90 -0.73 17.15 16.99
CA GLY A 90 -1.97 17.81 17.41
C GLY A 90 -3.11 17.67 16.41
N VAL A 91 -2.95 16.83 15.38
CA VAL A 91 -3.98 16.58 14.36
C VAL A 91 -4.98 15.61 14.98
N THR A 92 -5.84 16.15 15.84
CA THR A 92 -7.09 15.48 16.20
C THR A 92 -7.84 15.26 14.90
N ALA A 93 -7.90 14.01 14.44
CA ALA A 93 -8.79 13.61 13.37
C ALA A 93 -10.19 14.08 13.77
N THR A 94 -10.69 15.10 13.09
CA THR A 94 -12.09 15.48 13.19
C THR A 94 -12.89 14.21 12.93
N HIS A 95 -13.59 13.79 13.97
CA HIS A 95 -14.37 12.58 14.07
C HIS A 95 -15.51 12.60 13.04
N ASN A 96 -15.22 12.28 11.79
CA ASN A 96 -16.24 11.95 10.79
C ASN A 96 -16.59 10.47 10.93
N ILE A 97 -17.18 10.10 12.08
CA ILE A 97 -17.93 8.85 12.23
C ILE A 97 -19.25 9.00 11.48
N ARG A 98 -19.14 8.98 10.15
CA ARG A 98 -20.24 8.74 9.22
C ARG A 98 -19.76 8.31 7.83
N GLN A 99 -18.67 7.56 7.76
CA GLN A 99 -18.25 6.89 6.53
C GLN A 99 -18.11 5.39 6.83
N LYS A 100 -19.28 4.78 7.00
CA LYS A 100 -19.65 3.44 6.52
C LYS A 100 -18.48 2.69 5.87
N LYS A 101 -17.88 1.76 6.62
CA LYS A 101 -17.32 0.47 6.17
C LYS A 101 -16.91 0.44 4.69
N LYS A 102 -15.86 1.17 4.35
CA LYS A 102 -14.92 0.76 3.31
C LYS A 102 -13.55 0.92 3.93
N GLN A 103 -13.22 -0.08 4.73
CA GLN A 103 -11.89 -0.35 5.22
C GLN A 103 -10.99 -0.45 3.99
N TRP A 104 -10.36 0.66 3.65
CA TRP A 104 -9.19 0.67 2.80
C TRP A 104 -8.07 0.16 3.70
N ASP A 105 -7.71 -1.09 3.50
CA ASP A 105 -6.57 -1.65 4.20
C ASP A 105 -5.35 -0.92 3.68
N GLY A 106 -4.52 -0.38 4.57
CA GLY A 106 -3.32 0.35 4.17
C GLY A 106 -2.33 -0.50 3.36
N ALA A 107 -2.50 -1.82 3.38
CA ALA A 107 -1.81 -2.74 2.47
C ALA A 107 -2.17 -2.48 0.99
N ASP A 108 -3.37 -2.01 0.72
CA ASP A 108 -3.93 -1.77 -0.63
C ASP A 108 -3.28 -0.55 -1.29
N MET A 109 -2.80 0.42 -0.49
CA MET A 109 -2.13 1.62 -1.01
C MET A 109 -0.64 1.39 -1.28
N LEU A 110 0.02 0.43 -0.60
CA LEU A 110 1.42 0.05 -0.92
C LEU A 110 1.47 -0.79 -2.20
N LEU A 111 0.32 -1.36 -2.57
CA LEU A 111 0.02 -2.04 -3.81
C LEU A 111 -0.64 -1.15 -4.86
N TYR A 112 -0.70 0.18 -4.68
CA TYR A 112 -1.02 1.11 -5.76
C TYR A 112 0.26 1.60 -6.46
N THR A 113 1.06 0.64 -6.91
CA THR A 113 1.67 0.78 -8.23
C THR A 113 0.61 0.28 -9.20
N GLU A 114 -0.28 1.15 -9.66
CA GLU A 114 -0.83 0.92 -11.00
C GLU A 114 0.11 1.59 -11.99
N PRO A 115 0.60 0.82 -12.96
CA PRO A 115 0.21 1.12 -14.31
C PRO A 115 -0.79 0.08 -14.79
N THR A 116 -1.94 0.60 -15.19
CA THR A 116 -2.93 0.05 -16.11
C THR A 116 -2.28 -0.58 -17.37
N GLN A 117 -1.72 -1.78 -17.31
CA GLN A 117 -1.06 -2.42 -18.49
C GLN A 117 -1.19 -3.96 -18.56
N ARG A 118 -2.14 -4.58 -17.84
CA ARG A 118 -2.35 -6.05 -17.91
C ARG A 118 -3.73 -6.51 -18.39
N ALA A 119 -4.60 -5.59 -18.79
CA ALA A 119 -5.85 -5.95 -19.44
C ALA A 119 -5.69 -6.30 -20.93
N TRP A 120 -4.63 -5.83 -21.62
CA TRP A 120 -4.38 -6.17 -23.02
C TRP A 120 -3.80 -7.57 -23.24
N GLY A 121 -2.99 -8.07 -22.30
CA GLY A 121 -2.44 -9.42 -22.39
C GLY A 121 -3.51 -10.51 -22.33
N TRP A 122 -4.58 -10.30 -21.54
CA TRP A 122 -5.69 -11.25 -21.50
C TRP A 122 -6.53 -11.21 -22.77
N TRP A 123 -6.71 -10.04 -23.39
CA TRP A 123 -7.33 -9.95 -24.72
C TRP A 123 -6.49 -10.63 -25.80
N LEU A 124 -5.15 -10.62 -25.73
CA LEU A 124 -4.30 -11.40 -26.63
C LEU A 124 -4.45 -12.92 -26.41
N ILE A 125 -4.59 -13.37 -25.16
CA ILE A 125 -4.86 -14.78 -24.85
C ILE A 125 -6.25 -15.20 -25.37
N ILE A 126 -7.26 -14.36 -25.18
CA ILE A 126 -8.62 -14.59 -25.71
C ILE A 126 -8.60 -14.59 -27.24
N ALA A 127 -7.92 -13.62 -27.88
CA ALA A 127 -7.80 -13.55 -29.33
C ALA A 127 -7.03 -14.76 -29.90
N LEU A 128 -5.96 -15.20 -29.24
CA LEU A 128 -5.19 -16.38 -29.61
C LEU A 128 -6.05 -17.66 -29.50
N LEU A 129 -6.82 -17.81 -28.42
CA LEU A 129 -7.75 -18.92 -28.25
C LEU A 129 -8.86 -18.91 -29.31
N LEU A 130 -9.41 -17.73 -29.65
CA LEU A 130 -10.39 -17.59 -30.72
C LEU A 130 -9.81 -17.96 -32.09
N LEU A 131 -8.56 -17.56 -32.37
CA LEU A 131 -7.89 -17.88 -33.63
C LEU A 131 -7.62 -19.39 -33.75
N ILE A 132 -7.16 -20.02 -32.66
CA ILE A 132 -6.99 -21.48 -32.58
C ILE A 132 -8.33 -22.19 -32.77
N ALA A 133 -9.39 -21.75 -32.09
CA ALA A 133 -10.72 -22.34 -32.23
C ALA A 133 -11.30 -22.19 -33.65
N LEU A 134 -11.10 -21.03 -34.29
CA LEU A 134 -11.53 -20.79 -35.68
C LEU A 134 -10.76 -21.67 -36.67
N PHE A 135 -9.44 -21.79 -36.48
CA PHE A 135 -8.60 -22.68 -37.28
C PHE A 135 -9.06 -24.14 -37.15
N TYR A 136 -9.33 -24.59 -35.92
CA TYR A 136 -9.89 -25.93 -35.67
C TYR A 136 -11.29 -26.12 -36.28
N ALA A 137 -12.15 -25.11 -36.27
CA ALA A 137 -13.48 -25.19 -36.86
C ALA A 137 -13.44 -25.34 -38.40
N LEU A 138 -12.48 -24.67 -39.05
CA LEU A 138 -12.26 -24.79 -40.49
C LEU A 138 -11.68 -26.16 -40.88
N ASP A 139 -10.73 -26.68 -40.09
CA ASP A 139 -10.09 -27.98 -40.35
C ASP A 139 -11.04 -29.17 -40.08
N GLN A 140 -11.90 -29.06 -39.06
CA GLN A 140 -12.88 -30.10 -38.73
C GLN A 140 -14.12 -30.11 -39.64
N GLY A 141 -14.28 -29.12 -40.54
CA GLY A 141 -15.49 -28.97 -41.37
C GLY A 141 -16.79 -28.91 -40.53
N TRP A 142 -16.66 -28.63 -39.23
CA TRP A 142 -17.71 -28.71 -38.23
C TRP A 142 -18.40 -27.34 -38.18
N ILE A 143 -19.10 -26.99 -39.25
CA ILE A 143 -20.17 -25.99 -39.19
C ILE A 143 -21.48 -26.78 -39.07
N PRO A 144 -21.92 -27.11 -37.85
CA PRO A 144 -23.18 -27.77 -37.66
C PRO A 144 -24.29 -26.77 -38.03
N GLU A 145 -25.28 -27.19 -38.82
CA GLU A 145 -26.37 -26.33 -39.30
C GLU A 145 -27.17 -25.66 -38.17
N ASN A 146 -27.03 -26.15 -36.93
CA ASN A 146 -27.57 -25.54 -35.72
C ASN A 146 -26.88 -24.23 -35.28
N TRP A 147 -25.75 -23.84 -35.90
CA TRP A 147 -25.09 -22.55 -35.68
C TRP A 147 -25.71 -21.40 -36.51
N LEU A 148 -26.74 -21.68 -37.32
CA LEU A 148 -27.67 -20.68 -37.83
C LEU A 148 -28.65 -20.19 -36.74
N VAL A 149 -28.16 -19.98 -35.52
CA VAL A 149 -28.92 -19.34 -34.41
C VAL A 149 -29.26 -17.87 -34.73
N PHE A 150 -28.80 -17.35 -35.88
CA PHE A 150 -29.21 -16.08 -36.45
C PHE A 150 -30.58 -16.10 -37.15
N ASP A 151 -31.42 -17.13 -36.94
CA ASP A 151 -32.83 -17.10 -37.40
C ASP A 151 -33.62 -15.92 -36.81
N TRP A 152 -33.31 -15.52 -35.57
CA TRP A 152 -33.94 -14.36 -34.91
C TRP A 152 -33.70 -13.01 -35.60
N LEU A 153 -32.66 -12.89 -36.46
CA LEU A 153 -32.41 -11.64 -37.18
C LEU A 153 -33.40 -11.40 -38.32
N LYS A 154 -34.06 -12.47 -38.83
CA LYS A 154 -35.11 -12.36 -39.85
C LYS A 154 -36.46 -11.97 -39.24
N GLU A 155 -36.67 -12.21 -37.95
CA GLU A 155 -37.91 -11.85 -37.24
C GLU A 155 -38.12 -10.33 -37.13
N PHE A 156 -37.05 -9.50 -37.17
CA PHE A 156 -37.17 -8.03 -37.10
C PHE A 156 -37.41 -7.32 -38.43
N GLN A 157 -37.50 -8.06 -39.54
CA GLN A 157 -37.77 -7.48 -40.86
C GLN A 157 -39.20 -7.72 -41.35
N SER A 158 -40.12 -8.19 -40.50
CA SER A 158 -41.55 -8.27 -40.81
C SER A 158 -42.41 -7.30 -39.99
#